data_AF-A0A2V5M4V6-F1
#
_entry.id   AF-A0A2V5M4V6-F1
#
_cell.length_a   1.000
_cell.length_b   1.000
_cell.length_c   1.000
_cell.angle_alpha   90.00
_cell.angle_beta   90.00
_cell.angle_gamma   90.00
#
_symmetry.space_group_name_H-M   'P 1'
#
loop_
_entity.id
_entity.type
_entity.pdbx_description
1 polymer ?
#
loop_
_entity_poly.entity_id
_entity_poly.type
_entity_poly.pdbx_seq_one_letter_code
_entity_poly.pdbx_strand_id
1 'polypeptide(L)' 'MPKTADSLQAIGPDRGKILLGIYEIIDDNHKRACWAPVGRPRPTAFTSEPGSGHILQLWERIK' A
#
# COMPACT_ATOMS: atom_id res chain seq x y z
N MET A 1 10.10 8.21 -9.28
CA MET A 1 10.07 7.79 -7.86
C MET A 1 8.63 7.52 -7.45
N PRO A 2 8.36 6.47 -6.66
CA PRO A 2 7.00 6.16 -6.23
C PRO A 2 6.47 7.29 -5.33
N LYS A 3 5.16 7.53 -5.43
CA LYS A 3 4.48 8.55 -4.62
C LYS A 3 4.15 7.96 -3.25
N THR A 4 4.21 8.77 -2.21
CA THR A 4 3.82 8.35 -0.85
C THR A 4 2.31 8.46 -0.66
N ALA A 5 1.73 7.56 0.13
CA ALA A 5 0.33 7.63 0.54
C ALA A 5 0.14 7.15 1.97
N ASP A 6 -0.81 7.76 2.68
CA ASP A 6 -1.19 7.37 4.03
C ASP A 6 -2.64 6.89 4.00
N SER A 7 -2.89 5.71 4.57
CA SER A 7 -4.21 5.10 4.62
C SER A 7 -4.71 5.06 6.06
N LEU A 8 -5.74 5.86 6.35
CA LEU A 8 -6.46 5.79 7.61
C LEU A 8 -7.38 4.57 7.59
N GLN A 9 -7.17 3.64 8.51
CA GLN A 9 -8.03 2.48 8.66
C GLN A 9 -9.34 2.89 9.35
N ALA A 10 -10.42 3.00 8.56
CA ALA A 10 -11.74 3.42 9.07
C ALA A 10 -12.46 2.31 9.86
N ILE A 11 -12.18 1.05 9.52
CA ILE A 11 -12.81 -0.15 10.09
C ILE A 11 -11.77 -1.26 10.30
N GLY A 12 -12.17 -2.32 11.00
CA GLY A 12 -11.33 -3.49 11.27
C GLY A 12 -10.46 -3.36 12.52
N PRO A 13 -9.57 -4.36 12.77
CA PRO A 13 -8.75 -4.44 13.99
C PRO A 13 -7.81 -3.25 14.22
N ASP A 14 -7.42 -2.59 13.13
CA ASP A 14 -6.53 -1.42 13.15
C ASP A 14 -7.28 -0.09 13.00
N ARG A 15 -8.58 -0.06 13.31
CA ARG A 15 -9.39 1.16 13.25
C ARG A 15 -8.72 2.35 13.95
N GLY A 16 -8.66 3.48 13.25
CA GLY A 16 -8.06 4.73 13.72
C GLY A 16 -6.54 4.81 13.54
N LYS A 17 -5.89 3.74 13.07
CA LYS A 17 -4.45 3.73 12.81
C LYS A 17 -4.15 4.07 11.35
N ILE A 18 -2.93 4.57 11.11
CA ILE A 18 -2.43 4.91 9.77
C ILE A 18 -1.50 3.81 9.28
N LEU A 19 -1.74 3.33 8.05
CA LEU A 19 -0.76 2.56 7.28
C LEU A 19 0.01 3.49 6.35
N LEU A 20 1.34 3.38 6.37
CA LEU A 20 2.21 4.11 5.47
C LEU A 20 2.49 3.27 4.23
N GLY A 21 2.35 3.87 3.05
CA GLY A 21 2.56 3.15 1.81
C GLY A 21 3.18 3.98 0.70
N ILE A 22 3.46 3.29 -0.40
CA ILE A 22 3.86 3.88 -1.67
C ILE A 22 2.90 3.44 -2.76
N TYR A 23 2.74 4.25 -3.80
CA TYR A 23 1.93 3.91 -4.97
C TYR A 23 2.52 4.48 -6.25
N GLU A 24 2.09 3.89 -7.36
CA GLU A 24 2.29 4.47 -8.69
C GLU A 24 1.12 4.12 -9.62
N ILE A 25 0.93 4.97 -10.62
CA ILE A 25 0.09 4.70 -11.79
C ILE A 25 1.03 4.11 -12.84
N ILE A 26 0.78 2.87 -13.24
CA ILE A 26 1.63 2.14 -14.19
C ILE A 26 1.23 2.56 -15.62
N ASP A 27 -0.08 2.56 -15.89
CA ASP A 27 -0.68 3.02 -17.14
C ASP A 27 -2.16 3.44 -16.89
N ASP A 28 -2.91 3.71 -17.96
CA ASP A 28 -4.31 4.19 -17.90
C ASP A 28 -5.28 3.24 -17.17
N ASN A 29 -4.95 1.95 -17.09
CA ASN A 29 -5.80 0.92 -16.49
C ASN A 29 -5.18 0.29 -15.23
N HIS A 30 -3.88 0.45 -15.01
CA HIS A 30 -3.18 -0.22 -13.91
C HIS A 30 -2.55 0.75 -12.91
N LYS A 31 -2.73 0.44 -11.63
CA LYS A 31 -1.97 1.06 -10.52
C LYS A 31 -1.53 -0.01 -9.54
N ARG A 32 -0.47 0.28 -8.79
CA ARG A 32 -0.10 -0.55 -7.64
C ARG A 32 0.17 0.28 -6.40
N ALA A 33 -0.04 -0.33 -5.24
CA ALA A 33 0.27 0.24 -3.94
C ALA A 33 0.93 -0.83 -3.06
N CYS A 34 1.84 -0.42 -2.20
CA CYS A 34 2.45 -1.28 -1.19
C CYS A 34 2.34 -0.60 0.18
N TRP A 35 1.81 -1.33 1.17
CA TRP A 35 1.54 -0.82 2.50
C TRP A 35 2.37 -1.55 3.54
N ALA A 36 2.98 -0.81 4.46
CA ALA A 36 3.60 -1.37 5.65
C ALA A 36 2.57 -1.67 6.75
N PRO A 37 2.81 -2.67 7.62
CA PRO A 37 2.02 -2.85 8.83
C PRO A 37 1.99 -1.59 9.69
N VAL A 38 0.99 -1.49 10.56
CA VAL A 38 0.89 -0.42 11.56
C VAL A 38 2.21 -0.24 12.31
N GLY A 39 2.68 1.00 12.43
CA GLY A 39 3.89 1.34 13.19
C GLY A 39 5.20 0.94 12.52
N ARG A 40 5.16 0.37 11.31
CA ARG A 40 6.35 0.07 10.51
C ARG A 40 6.67 1.22 9.55
N PRO A 41 7.96 1.40 9.17
CA PRO A 41 8.35 2.43 8.24
C PRO A 41 7.73 2.20 6.85
N ARG A 42 7.61 3.29 6.09
CA ARG A 42 7.08 3.26 4.72
C ARG A 42 7.92 2.31 3.84
N PRO A 43 7.30 1.45 3.01
CA PRO A 43 8.03 0.62 2.07
C PRO A 43 8.82 1.47 1.07
N THR A 44 10.00 0.99 0.67
CA THR A 44 10.85 1.65 -0.34
C THR A 44 10.76 0.99 -1.72
N ALA A 45 10.12 -0.18 -1.79
CA ALA A 45 9.91 -0.96 -3.00
C ALA A 45 8.53 -1.64 -2.98
N PHE A 46 8.05 -1.99 -4.17
CA PHE A 46 6.79 -2.72 -4.35
C PHE A 46 7.00 -4.23 -4.19
N THR A 47 7.32 -4.67 -2.97
CA THR A 47 7.57 -6.08 -2.63
C THR A 47 6.83 -6.49 -1.36
N SER A 48 6.40 -7.75 -1.32
CA SER A 48 5.71 -8.37 -0.18
C SER A 48 6.35 -9.72 0.14
N GLU A 49 7.63 -9.69 0.49
CA GLU A 49 8.39 -10.89 0.84
C GLU A 49 7.77 -11.64 2.03
N PRO A 50 7.90 -12.98 2.09
CA PRO A 50 7.44 -13.76 3.23
C PRO A 50 7.95 -13.18 4.56
N GLY A 51 7.04 -12.98 5.51
CA GLY A 51 7.36 -12.42 6.84
C GLY A 51 7.53 -10.90 6.90
N SER A 52 7.50 -10.17 5.77
CA SER A 52 7.55 -8.70 5.78
C SER A 52 6.32 -8.05 6.41
N GLY A 53 5.15 -8.70 6.25
CA GLY A 53 3.84 -8.12 6.56
C GLY A 53 3.42 -7.01 5.59
N HIS A 54 4.21 -6.74 4.54
CA HIS A 54 3.81 -5.78 3.52
C HIS A 54 2.62 -6.30 2.71
N ILE A 55 1.69 -5.40 2.40
CA ILE A 55 0.53 -5.69 1.58
C ILE A 55 0.75 -5.03 0.22
N LEU A 56 1.15 -5.82 -0.78
CA LEU A 56 1.25 -5.39 -2.17
C LEU A 56 -0.11 -5.59 -2.85
N GLN A 57 -0.64 -4.52 -3.44
CA GLN A 57 -1.89 -4.52 -4.19
C GLN A 57 -1.64 -4.08 -5.62
N LEU A 58 -2.10 -4.87 -6.57
CA LEU A 58 -2.21 -4.52 -7.97
C LEU A 58 -3.68 -4.30 -8.30
N TRP A 59 -3.99 -3.19 -8.94
CA TRP A 59 -5.35 -2.81 -9.32
C TRP A 59 -5.43 -2.66 -10.83
N GLU A 60 -6.48 -3.23 -11.40
CA GLU A 60 -6.88 -3.06 -12.78
C GLU A 60 -8.23 -2.36 -12.82
N ARG A 61 -8.39 -1.41 -13.73
CA ARG A 61 -9.63 -0.68 -13.96
C ARG A 61 -10.61 -1.56 -14.72
N ILE A 62 -11.69 -1.97 -14.05
CA ILE A 62 -12.83 -2.60 -14.72
C ILE A 62 -13.63 -1.50 -15.43
N LYS A 63 -13.95 -1.73 -16.71
CA LYS A 63 -14.77 -0.84 -17.55
C LYS A 63 -16.25 -1.02 -17.25
#